data_AF-A0A9E3CDC9-F1
#
_entry.id   AF-A0A9E3CDC9-F1
#
_cell.length_a   1.000
_cell.length_b   1.000
_cell.length_c   1.000
_cell.angle_alpha   90.00
_cell.angle_beta   90.00
_cell.angle_gamma   90.00
#
_symmetry.space_group_name_H-M   'P 1'
#
loop_
_entity.id
_entity.type
_entity.pdbx_description
1 polymer ?
#
loop_
_entity_poly.entity_id
_entity_poly.type
_entity_poly.pdbx_seq_one_letter_code
_entity_poly.pdbx_strand_id
1 'polypeptide(L)' 'MVAALRRDYTTAPINEQDRAMLDFVAKITRDATKISPDDHARLRAVGFDDTGILQITLIASWFNYINRVADALGVGREP' A
#
# COMPACT_ATOMS: atom_id res chain seq x y z
N MET A 1 9.36 1.19 -15.84
CA MET A 1 8.52 0.54 -14.80
C MET A 1 8.56 1.31 -13.48
N VAL A 2 9.68 1.33 -12.75
CA VAL A 2 9.79 2.00 -11.43
C VAL A 2 9.40 3.48 -11.45
N ALA A 3 9.81 4.25 -12.47
CA ALA A 3 9.45 5.66 -12.59
C ALA A 3 7.94 5.90 -12.77
N ALA A 4 7.22 4.97 -13.41
CA ALA A 4 5.77 5.07 -13.60
C ALA A 4 5.04 4.81 -12.28
N LEU A 5 5.40 3.74 -11.56
CA LEU A 5 4.87 3.45 -10.21
C LEU A 5 5.06 4.62 -9.24
N ARG A 6 6.22 5.28 -9.27
CA ARG A 6 6.52 6.43 -8.41
C ARG A 6 5.68 7.67 -8.76
N ARG A 7 5.36 7.87 -10.03
CA ARG A 7 4.59 9.03 -10.50
C ARG A 7 3.09 8.82 -10.30
N ASP A 8 2.60 7.67 -10.73
CA ASP A 8 1.20 7.27 -10.63
C ASP A 8 1.07 5.76 -10.90
N TYR A 9 0.84 4.99 -9.85
CA TYR A 9 0.69 3.54 -9.99
C TYR A 9 -0.59 3.14 -10.74
N THR A 10 -1.59 4.02 -10.85
CA THR A 10 -2.87 3.71 -11.51
C THR A 10 -2.73 3.63 -13.03
N THR A 11 -1.72 4.31 -13.60
CA THR A 11 -1.41 4.31 -15.04
C THR A 11 -0.20 3.42 -15.38
N ALA A 12 0.43 2.81 -14.38
CA ALA A 12 1.54 1.90 -14.60
C ALA A 12 1.09 0.59 -15.28
N PRO A 13 1.91 0.02 -16.19
CA PRO A 13 1.64 -1.27 -16.82
C PRO A 13 1.97 -2.42 -15.84
N ILE A 14 1.11 -2.59 -14.84
CA ILE A 14 1.19 -3.64 -13.81
C ILE A 14 0.07 -4.65 -14.00
N ASN A 15 0.28 -5.88 -13.53
CA ASN A 15 -0.75 -6.91 -13.58
C ASN A 15 -1.90 -6.59 -12.61
N GLU A 16 -3.01 -7.33 -12.73
CA GLU A 16 -4.20 -7.12 -11.91
C GLU A 16 -3.95 -7.38 -10.41
N GLN A 17 -3.10 -8.35 -10.10
CA GLN A 17 -2.74 -8.71 -8.72
C GLN A 17 -1.99 -7.56 -8.02
N ASP A 18 -0.98 -6.99 -8.67
CA ASP A 18 -0.21 -5.84 -8.19
C ASP A 18 -1.11 -4.60 -8.04
N ARG A 19 -2.04 -4.39 -8.98
CA ARG A 19 -2.99 -3.28 -8.92
C ARG A 19 -3.91 -3.40 -7.71
N ALA A 20 -4.51 -4.57 -7.48
CA ALA A 20 -5.39 -4.79 -6.34
C ALA A 20 -4.64 -4.63 -5.01
N MET A 21 -3.40 -5.11 -4.92
CA MET A 21 -2.52 -4.89 -3.77
C MET A 21 -2.27 -3.40 -3.55
N LEU A 22 -1.89 -2.65 -4.58
CA LEU A 22 -1.57 -1.23 -4.46
C LEU A 22 -2.81 -0.38 -4.12
N ASP A 23 -3.99 -0.72 -4.65
CA ASP A 23 -5.24 -0.05 -4.29
C ASP A 23 -5.61 -0.25 -2.82
N PHE A 24 -5.42 -1.47 -2.30
CA PHE A 24 -5.60 -1.76 -0.88
C PHE A 24 -4.62 -0.97 0.00
N VAL A 25 -3.33 -0.97 -0.37
CA VAL A 25 -2.29 -0.21 0.35
C VAL A 25 -2.59 1.29 0.32
N ALA A 26 -3.00 1.84 -0.83
CA ALA A 26 -3.37 3.24 -0.96
C ALA A 26 -4.57 3.60 -0.07
N LYS A 27 -5.55 2.70 0.05
CA LYS A 27 -6.70 2.88 0.94
C LYS A 27 -6.29 2.86 2.42
N ILE A 28 -5.45 1.91 2.84
CA ILE A 28 -4.90 1.85 4.21
C ILE A 28 -4.17 3.14 4.57
N THR A 29 -3.31 3.63 3.67
CA THR A 29 -2.52 4.86 3.90
C THR A 29 -3.38 6.11 4.02
N ARG A 30 -4.49 6.19 3.27
CA ARG A 30 -5.44 7.30 3.35
C ARG A 30 -6.33 7.22 4.58
N ASP A 31 -6.96 6.08 4.80
CA ASP A 31 -7.90 5.85 5.90
C ASP A 31 -8.15 4.35 6.11
N ALA A 32 -7.37 3.77 7.03
CA ALA A 32 -7.50 2.35 7.39
C ALA A 32 -8.86 2.00 8.01
N THR A 33 -9.61 2.96 8.55
CA THR A 33 -10.93 2.70 9.16
C THR A 33 -12.01 2.39 8.12
N LYS A 34 -11.74 2.71 6.85
CA LYS A 34 -12.63 2.41 5.70
C LYS A 34 -12.41 1.03 5.09
N ILE A 35 -11.45 0.25 5.59
CA ILE A 35 -11.24 -1.12 5.11
C ILE A 35 -12.45 -1.99 5.48
N SER A 36 -12.95 -2.74 4.50
CA SER A 36 -14.11 -3.62 4.66
C SER A 36 -13.77 -5.06 4.22
N PRO A 37 -14.64 -6.03 4.53
CA PRO A 37 -14.47 -7.41 4.05
C PRO A 37 -14.37 -7.53 2.51
N ASP A 38 -14.96 -6.59 1.76
CA ASP A 38 -14.92 -6.57 0.29
C ASP A 38 -13.51 -6.30 -0.24
N ASP A 39 -12.70 -5.51 0.47
CA ASP A 39 -11.31 -5.27 0.09
C ASP A 39 -10.50 -6.58 0.21
N HIS A 40 -10.72 -7.35 1.28
CA HIS A 40 -10.09 -8.67 1.44
C HIS A 40 -10.60 -9.66 0.38
N ALA A 41 -11.90 -9.63 0.05
CA ALA A 41 -12.46 -10.48 -1.00
C ALA A 41 -11.82 -10.20 -2.36
N ARG A 42 -11.57 -8.93 -2.69
CA ARG A 42 -10.86 -8.52 -3.92
C ARG A 42 -9.43 -9.03 -3.96
N LEU A 43 -8.70 -8.95 -2.84
CA LEU A 43 -7.34 -9.49 -2.76
C LEU A 43 -7.32 -11.02 -2.95
N ARG A 44 -8.29 -11.73 -2.35
CA ARG A 44 -8.43 -13.18 -2.56
C ARG A 44 -8.78 -13.54 -4.00
N ALA A 45 -9.61 -12.74 -4.66
CA ALA A 45 -9.99 -12.97 -6.06
C ALA A 45 -8.79 -12.90 -7.02
N VAL A 46 -7.76 -12.14 -6.69
CA VAL A 46 -6.51 -12.05 -7.47
C VAL A 46 -5.40 -12.98 -6.97
N GLY A 47 -5.71 -13.90 -6.06
CA GLY A 47 -4.81 -14.99 -5.64
C GLY A 47 -3.99 -14.73 -4.38
N PHE A 48 -4.27 -13.68 -3.60
CA PHE A 48 -3.67 -13.56 -2.26
C PHE A 48 -4.39 -14.45 -1.24
N ASP A 49 -3.62 -15.13 -0.41
CA ASP A 49 -4.13 -15.83 0.76
C ASP A 49 -4.14 -14.91 2.00
N ASP A 50 -4.70 -15.39 3.11
CA ASP A 50 -4.77 -14.61 4.35
C ASP A 50 -3.39 -14.21 4.87
N THR A 51 -2.37 -15.04 4.65
CA THR A 51 -0.98 -14.72 5.01
C THR A 51 -0.44 -13.57 4.17
N GLY A 52 -0.67 -13.59 2.86
CA GLY A 52 -0.31 -12.50 1.96
C GLY A 52 -1.01 -11.19 2.30
N ILE A 53 -2.32 -11.23 2.58
CA ILE A 53 -3.09 -10.05 3.00
C ILE A 53 -2.53 -9.47 4.31
N LEU A 54 -2.19 -10.33 5.28
CA LEU A 54 -1.55 -9.91 6.53
C LEU A 54 -0.19 -9.24 6.25
N GLN A 55 0.66 -9.83 5.41
CA GLN A 55 1.96 -9.27 5.06
C GLN A 55 1.85 -7.91 4.38
N ILE A 56 0.95 -7.77 3.41
CA ILE A 56 0.67 -6.49 2.73
C ILE A 56 0.28 -5.42 3.76
N THR A 57 -0.63 -5.77 4.68
CA THR A 57 -1.11 -4.87 5.74
C THR A 57 0.01 -4.43 6.68
N LEU A 58 0.86 -5.37 7.12
CA LEU A 58 1.98 -5.10 8.02
C LEU A 58 3.02 -4.19 7.38
N ILE A 59 3.41 -4.47 6.13
CA ILE A 59 4.39 -3.67 5.39
C ILE A 59 3.87 -2.25 5.18
N ALA A 60 2.63 -2.10 4.70
CA ALA A 60 2.00 -0.79 4.51
C ALA A 60 1.94 0.01 5.81
N SER A 61 1.54 -0.63 6.91
CA SER A 61 1.41 0.00 8.23
C SER A 61 2.77 0.42 8.80
N TRP A 62 3.80 -0.41 8.63
CA TRP A 62 5.16 -0.08 9.05
C TRP A 62 5.70 1.16 8.33
N PHE A 63 5.55 1.24 7.01
CA PHE A 63 5.95 2.43 6.25
C PHE A 63 5.17 3.67 6.67
N ASN A 64 3.87 3.53 6.90
CA ASN A 64 3.04 4.62 7.43
C ASN A 64 3.55 5.12 8.79
N TYR A 65 3.97 4.23 9.69
CA TYR A 65 4.54 4.59 10.98
C TYR A 65 5.90 5.29 10.82
N ILE A 66 6.86 4.68 10.12
CA ILE A 66 8.22 5.20 10.05
C ILE A 66 8.29 6.53 9.28
N ASN A 67 7.45 6.71 8.25
CA ASN A 67 7.37 7.99 7.53
C ASN A 67 6.92 9.12 8.47
N ARG A 68 5.92 8.87 9.33
CA ARG A 68 5.47 9.86 10.32
C ARG A 68 6.57 10.21 11.33
N VAL A 69 7.34 9.22 11.76
CA VAL A 69 8.48 9.44 12.68
C VAL A 69 9.57 10.26 11.98
N ALA A 70 9.96 9.89 10.76
CA ALA A 70 10.97 10.60 9.99
C ALA A 70 10.56 12.06 9.72
N ASP A 71 9.31 12.28 9.29
CA ASP A 71 8.76 13.60 9.00
C ASP A 71 8.70 14.49 10.25
N ALA A 72 8.32 13.93 11.39
CA ALA A 72 8.24 14.64 12.67
C ALA A 72 9.62 15.02 13.22
N LEU A 73 10.64 14.18 12.99
CA LEU A 73 12.02 14.43 13.43
C LEU A 73 12.86 15.20 12.41
N GLY A 74 12.33 15.46 11.20
CA GLY A 74 13.05 16.16 10.14
C GLY A 74 14.18 15.34 9.51
N VAL A 75 14.13 14.01 9.60
CA VAL A 75 15.16 13.12 9.03
C VAL A 75 15.20 13.29 7.52
N GLY A 76 16.40 13.53 6.97
CA GLY A 76 16.60 13.68 5.52
C GLY A 76 16.27 15.06 4.95
N ARG A 77 15.88 16.02 5.79
CA ARG A 77 15.94 17.44 5.44
C ARG A 77 17.36 17.92 5.74
N GLU A 78 18.25 17.88 4.75
CA GLU A 78 19.42 18.77 4.79
C GLU A 78 18.93 20.23 4.74
N PRO A 79 19.66 21.16 5.38
CA PRO A 79 19.24 22.56 5.49
C PRO A 79 18.97 23.24 4.14
#